data_AF-A0A535D1B4-F1
#
_entry.id   AF-A0A535D1B4-F1
#
_cell.length_a   1.000
_cell.length_b   1.000
_cell.length_c   1.000
_cell.angle_alpha   90.00
_cell.angle_beta   90.00
_cell.angle_gamma   90.00
#
_symmetry.space_group_name_H-M   'P 1'
#
loop_
_entity.id
_entity.type
_entity.pdbx_description
1 polymer ?
#
loop_
_entity_poly.entity_id
_entity_poly.type
_entity_poly.pdbx_seq_one_letter_code
_entity_poly.pdbx_strand_id
1 'polypeptide(L)'
;MKHRTLDVWLDGIETWNASFCGIRANRIAMRVNREVYGWAEVGNSDAHTLGSIGRGCTWFEGKSAKDVRTTIEAGLSAPGGRLWDVNDYLLWVRHRIGKNNKIARKLRAA
;
A
#
# COMPACT_ATOMS: atom_id res chain seq x y z
N MET A 1 -22.34 19.86 -5.00
CA MET A 1 -22.09 18.68 -5.84
C MET A 1 -22.70 17.47 -5.15
N LYS A 2 -23.66 16.80 -5.82
CA LYS A 2 -24.30 15.57 -5.35
C LYS A 2 -23.29 14.42 -5.40
N HIS A 3 -22.93 13.82 -4.26
CA HIS A 3 -22.38 12.46 -4.27
C HIS A 3 -23.46 11.50 -3.80
N ARG A 4 -24.14 10.94 -4.80
CA ARG A 4 -24.96 9.74 -4.70
C ARG A 4 -23.97 8.60 -4.45
N THR A 5 -23.72 8.24 -3.20
CA THR A 5 -22.90 7.06 -2.90
C THR A 5 -23.74 5.85 -3.24
N LEU A 6 -23.49 5.27 -4.41
CA LEU A 6 -23.66 3.84 -4.62
C LEU A 6 -23.02 3.14 -3.42
N ASP A 7 -23.65 2.12 -2.85
CA ASP A 7 -23.07 1.35 -1.74
C ASP A 7 -21.63 0.98 -2.09
N VAL A 8 -20.67 1.60 -1.42
CA VAL A 8 -19.24 1.33 -1.63
C VAL A 8 -18.93 0.11 -0.79
N TRP A 9 -18.78 -1.03 -1.45
CA TRP A 9 -18.31 -2.25 -0.82
C TRP A 9 -16.79 -2.33 -0.91
N LEU A 10 -16.15 -2.76 0.17
CA LEU A 10 -14.70 -2.97 0.23
C LEU A 10 -14.44 -4.48 0.20
N ASP A 11 -13.59 -4.91 -0.73
CA ASP A 11 -13.29 -6.34 -0.93
C ASP A 11 -12.14 -6.84 -0.03
N GLY A 12 -11.34 -5.93 0.54
CA GLY A 12 -10.21 -6.27 1.38
C GLY A 12 -9.53 -5.04 1.97
N ILE A 13 -8.57 -5.27 2.87
CA ILE A 13 -7.83 -4.23 3.56
C ILE A 13 -6.32 -4.47 3.45
N GLU A 14 -5.59 -3.39 3.17
CA GLU A 14 -4.13 -3.43 3.22
C GLU A 14 -3.67 -3.49 4.69
N THR A 15 -3.12 -4.63 5.07
CA THR A 15 -2.55 -4.84 6.41
C THR A 15 -1.03 -4.85 6.39
N TRP A 16 -0.41 -4.92 5.19
CA TRP A 16 1.03 -4.85 5.02
C TRP A 16 1.44 -3.82 3.97
N ASN A 17 1.99 -2.71 4.43
CA ASN A 17 2.65 -1.74 3.58
C ASN A 17 4.16 -1.81 3.81
N ALA A 18 4.96 -1.91 2.74
CA ALA A 18 6.41 -2.03 2.87
C ALA A 18 7.14 -0.73 3.24
N SER A 19 6.45 0.42 3.21
CA SER A 19 7.01 1.72 3.55
C SER A 19 7.21 1.90 5.06
N PHE A 20 7.69 3.08 5.48
CA PHE A 20 8.08 3.41 6.84
C PHE A 20 6.89 3.29 7.81
N CYS A 21 5.68 3.57 7.32
CA CYS A 21 4.44 3.38 8.07
C CYS A 21 4.26 1.91 8.51
N GLY A 22 4.86 0.95 7.81
CA GLY A 22 4.72 -0.47 8.06
C GLY A 22 5.48 -1.04 9.26
N ILE A 23 6.47 -0.33 9.82
CA ILE A 23 7.36 -0.86 10.88
C ILE A 23 6.57 -1.29 12.14
N ARG A 24 5.46 -0.60 12.44
CA ARG A 24 4.59 -0.91 13.59
C ARG A 24 3.11 -0.98 13.22
N ALA A 25 2.67 -0.21 12.22
CA ALA A 25 1.27 -0.18 11.83
C ALA A 25 0.83 -1.52 11.22
N ASN A 26 1.70 -2.22 10.47
CA ASN A 26 1.33 -3.50 9.84
C ASN A 26 0.88 -4.53 10.88
N ARG A 27 1.64 -4.71 11.96
CA ARG A 27 1.28 -5.66 13.02
C ARG A 27 -0.04 -5.32 13.69
N ILE A 28 -0.30 -4.03 13.91
CA ILE A 28 -1.56 -3.56 14.52
C ILE A 28 -2.72 -3.77 13.54
N ALA A 29 -2.54 -3.41 12.27
CA ALA A 29 -3.54 -3.58 11.22
C ALA A 29 -3.92 -5.06 11.03
N MET A 30 -2.92 -5.95 10.95
CA MET A 30 -3.15 -7.40 10.88
C MET A 30 -3.89 -7.90 12.13
N ARG A 31 -3.47 -7.49 13.33
CA ARG A 31 -4.12 -7.92 14.58
C ARG A 31 -5.58 -7.48 14.62
N VAL A 32 -5.83 -6.19 14.42
CA VAL A 32 -7.19 -5.63 14.47
C VAL A 32 -8.05 -6.21 13.35
N ASN A 33 -7.51 -6.41 12.15
CA ASN A 33 -8.26 -7.05 11.08
C ASN A 33 -8.68 -8.48 11.47
N ARG A 34 -7.75 -9.29 11.98
CA ARG A 34 -8.04 -10.69 12.37
C ARG A 34 -8.96 -10.82 13.57
N GLU A 35 -8.89 -9.88 14.52
CA GLU A 35 -9.67 -9.93 15.76
C GLU A 35 -11.06 -9.26 15.63
N VAL A 36 -11.21 -8.27 14.75
CA VAL A 36 -12.41 -7.41 14.72
C VAL A 36 -13.15 -7.45 13.37
N TYR A 37 -12.44 -7.28 12.26
CA TYR A 37 -13.08 -7.04 10.96
C TYR A 37 -13.24 -8.29 10.10
N GLY A 38 -12.26 -9.20 10.13
CA GLY A 38 -12.25 -10.44 9.36
C GLY A 38 -12.18 -10.25 7.84
N TRP A 39 -11.61 -9.14 7.35
CA TRP A 39 -11.54 -8.88 5.92
C TRP A 39 -10.32 -9.56 5.27
N ALA A 40 -10.40 -9.74 3.94
CA ALA A 40 -9.28 -10.24 3.16
C ALA A 40 -8.04 -9.34 3.32
N GLU A 41 -6.90 -9.96 3.59
CA GLU A 41 -5.66 -9.25 3.88
C GLU A 41 -4.80 -9.11 2.62
N VAL A 42 -4.49 -7.87 2.25
CA VAL A 42 -3.56 -7.59 1.15
C VAL A 42 -2.32 -6.85 1.64
N GLY A 43 -1.23 -7.00 0.90
CA GLY A 43 0.01 -6.28 1.12
C GLY A 43 0.61 -5.74 -0.17
N ASN A 44 1.09 -4.49 -0.13
CA ASN A 44 1.75 -3.84 -1.26
C ASN A 44 3.04 -3.13 -0.87
N SER A 45 3.83 -2.85 -1.89
CA SER A 45 5.08 -2.13 -1.73
C SER A 45 4.92 -0.62 -1.57
N ASP A 46 3.85 -0.03 -2.09
CA ASP A 46 3.69 1.44 -2.23
C ASP A 46 4.94 2.10 -2.86
N ALA A 47 5.50 1.44 -3.87
CA ALA A 47 6.85 1.74 -4.35
C ALA A 47 6.98 3.15 -4.94
N HIS A 48 7.91 3.94 -4.41
CA HIS A 48 8.27 5.27 -4.94
C HIS A 48 9.73 5.37 -5.44
N THR A 49 10.50 4.31 -5.26
CA THR A 49 11.86 4.14 -5.80
C THR A 49 11.98 2.77 -6.47
N LEU A 50 12.98 2.58 -7.33
CA LEU A 50 13.19 1.28 -8.00
C LEU A 50 13.46 0.14 -7.00
N GLY A 51 14.20 0.40 -5.92
CA GLY A 51 14.51 -0.60 -4.88
C GLY A 51 13.32 -0.98 -3.98
N SER A 52 12.28 -0.14 -4.00
CA SER A 52 11.03 -0.40 -3.26
C SER A 52 10.03 -1.27 -4.03
N ILE A 53 10.21 -1.49 -5.34
CA ILE A 53 9.31 -2.33 -6.14
C ILE A 53 9.32 -3.77 -5.62
N GLY A 54 8.13 -4.33 -5.42
CA GLY A 54 7.97 -5.73 -4.96
C GLY A 54 8.45 -6.00 -3.54
N ARG A 55 8.79 -4.95 -2.77
CA ARG A 55 9.14 -5.11 -1.35
C ARG A 55 7.96 -5.64 -0.54
N GLY A 56 6.76 -5.09 -0.73
CA GLY A 56 5.52 -5.65 -0.21
C GLY A 56 4.77 -6.40 -1.30
N CYS A 57 4.17 -7.53 -0.94
CA CYS A 57 3.41 -8.37 -1.85
C CYS A 57 2.20 -9.01 -1.14
N THR A 58 1.28 -9.50 -1.95
CA THR A 58 0.17 -10.34 -1.52
C THR A 58 0.39 -11.73 -2.09
N TRP A 59 0.33 -12.74 -1.23
CA TRP A 59 0.34 -14.15 -1.61
C TRP A 59 -1.08 -14.58 -1.95
N PHE A 60 -1.23 -15.24 -3.09
CA PHE A 60 -2.49 -15.80 -3.58
C PHE A 60 -2.18 -17.02 -4.45
N GLU A 61 -3.16 -17.91 -4.60
CA GLU A 61 -3.04 -19.04 -5.53
C GLU A 61 -3.44 -18.62 -6.94
N GLY A 62 -2.68 -19.07 -7.94
CA GLY A 62 -2.91 -18.77 -9.35
C GLY A 62 -1.88 -17.83 -9.95
N LYS A 63 -2.16 -17.35 -11.16
CA LYS A 63 -1.22 -16.53 -11.96
C LYS A 63 -1.89 -15.43 -12.77
N SER A 64 -3.22 -15.35 -12.74
CA SER A 64 -4.00 -14.36 -13.48
C SER A 64 -4.56 -13.27 -12.56
N ALA A 65 -4.91 -12.12 -13.15
CA ALA A 65 -5.61 -11.06 -12.43
C ALA A 65 -6.98 -11.52 -11.90
N LYS A 66 -7.62 -12.49 -12.58
CA LYS A 66 -8.87 -13.08 -12.11
C LYS A 66 -8.64 -13.91 -10.85
N ASP A 67 -7.53 -14.65 -10.76
CA ASP A 67 -7.19 -15.46 -9.59
C ASP A 67 -6.95 -14.58 -8.37
N VAL A 68 -6.29 -13.42 -8.55
CA VAL A 68 -6.12 -12.41 -7.50
C VAL A 68 -7.47 -11.97 -6.95
N ARG A 69 -8.40 -11.58 -7.84
CA ARG A 69 -9.72 -11.12 -7.45
C ARG A 69 -10.49 -12.19 -6.70
N THR A 70 -10.57 -13.40 -7.25
CA THR A 70 -11.25 -14.54 -6.61
C THR A 70 -10.67 -14.85 -5.23
N THR A 71 -9.34 -14.79 -5.09
CA THR A 71 -8.67 -15.05 -3.81
C THR A 71 -8.99 -13.98 -2.75
N ILE A 72 -9.07 -12.71 -3.16
CA ILE A 72 -9.46 -11.60 -2.27
C ILE A 72 -10.93 -11.76 -1.85
N GLU A 73 -11.83 -11.98 -2.82
CA GLU A 73 -13.27 -12.19 -2.54
C GLU A 73 -13.51 -13.40 -1.62
N ALA A 74 -12.67 -14.44 -1.71
CA ALA A 74 -12.72 -15.62 -0.85
C ALA A 74 -12.01 -15.46 0.51
N GLY A 75 -11.29 -14.35 0.75
CA GLY A 75 -10.51 -14.14 1.97
C GLY A 75 -9.28 -15.07 2.09
N LEU A 76 -8.79 -15.63 0.98
CA LEU A 76 -7.69 -16.61 0.95
C LEU A 76 -6.34 -15.97 0.59
N SER A 77 -6.25 -14.64 0.67
CA SER A 77 -5.02 -13.89 0.44
C SER A 77 -4.22 -13.74 1.73
N ALA A 78 -2.89 -13.69 1.60
CA ALA A 78 -2.01 -13.43 2.73
C ALA A 78 -1.05 -12.26 2.45
N PRO A 79 -0.91 -11.30 3.35
CA PRO A 79 -0.02 -10.17 3.18
C PRO A 79 1.43 -10.58 3.47
N GLY A 80 2.41 -10.00 2.79
CA GLY A 80 3.81 -10.33 3.05
C GLY A 80 4.84 -9.45 2.37
N GLY A 81 6.11 -9.84 2.51
CA GLY A 81 7.26 -9.17 1.92
C GLY A 81 8.27 -8.67 2.95
N ARG A 82 9.06 -7.67 2.55
CA ARG A 82 10.07 -6.97 3.35
C ARG A 82 9.79 -5.47 3.34
N LEU A 83 10.24 -4.78 4.37
CA LEU A 83 10.25 -3.31 4.36
C LEU A 83 11.26 -2.77 3.33
N TRP A 84 11.10 -1.50 2.93
CA TRP A 84 12.07 -0.84 2.07
C TRP A 84 13.45 -0.74 2.74
N ASP A 85 14.48 -0.62 1.90
CA ASP A 85 15.82 -0.30 2.36
C ASP A 85 15.89 1.14 2.87
N VAL A 86 16.77 1.42 3.84
CA VAL A 86 17.04 2.77 4.35
C VAL A 86 17.40 3.74 3.21
N ASN A 87 18.13 3.25 2.21
CA ASN A 87 18.52 4.06 1.04
C ASN A 87 17.32 4.47 0.18
N ASP A 88 16.33 3.58 0.02
CA ASP A 88 15.10 3.89 -0.73
C ASP A 88 14.30 4.98 -0.04
N TYR A 89 14.27 4.99 1.30
CA TYR A 89 13.66 6.07 2.06
C TYR A 89 14.36 7.41 1.83
N LEU A 90 15.69 7.45 1.89
CA LEU A 90 16.46 8.68 1.67
C LEU A 90 16.25 9.25 0.27
N LEU A 91 16.25 8.38 -0.75
CA LEU A 91 15.98 8.77 -2.13
C LEU A 91 14.57 9.34 -2.29
N TRP A 92 13.58 8.72 -1.66
CA TRP A 92 12.21 9.20 -1.66
C TRP A 92 12.07 10.58 -0.99
N VAL A 93 12.62 10.76 0.21
CA VAL A 93 12.59 12.04 0.93
C VAL A 93 13.27 13.14 0.09
N ARG A 94 14.44 12.86 -0.47
CA ARG A 94 15.16 13.79 -1.35
C ARG A 94 14.30 14.18 -2.56
N HIS A 95 13.65 13.22 -3.20
CA HIS A 95 12.75 13.48 -4.33
C HIS A 95 11.56 14.37 -3.91
N ARG A 96 10.94 14.07 -2.77
CA ARG A 96 9.79 14.83 -2.24
C ARG A 96 10.16 16.28 -1.95
N ILE A 97 11.28 16.52 -1.27
CA ILE A 97 11.79 17.88 -0.98
C ILE A 97 12.11 18.62 -2.29
N GLY A 98 12.81 17.97 -3.22
CA GLY A 98 13.15 18.55 -4.51
C GLY A 98 11.92 18.93 -5.35
N LYS A 99 10.85 18.14 -5.30
CA LYS A 99 9.58 18.42 -5.99
C LYS A 99 8.87 19.63 -5.38
N ASN A 100 8.81 19.71 -4.05
CA ASN A 100 8.21 20.86 -3.35
C ASN A 100 8.92 22.18 -3.68
N ASN A 101 10.26 22.15 -3.76
CA ASN A 101 11.04 23.32 -4.14
C ASN A 101 10.79 23.77 -5.59
N LYS A 102 10.59 22.84 -6.52
CA LYS A 102 10.22 23.16 -7.92
C LYS A 102 8.84 23.82 -8.00
N ILE A 103 7.86 23.31 -7.24
CA ILE A 103 6.51 23.89 -7.19
C ILE A 103 6.57 25.31 -6.60
N ALA A 104 7.26 25.50 -5.48
CA ALA A 104 7.43 26.81 -4.86
C ALA A 104 8.12 27.81 -5.81
N ARG A 105 9.13 27.37 -6.57
CA ARG A 105 9.79 28.21 -7.57
C ARG A 105 8.85 28.60 -8.72
N LYS A 106 8.00 27.67 -9.19
CA LYS A 106 7.03 27.93 -10.26
C LYS A 106 5.95 28.92 -9.81
N LEU A 107 5.50 28.83 -8.56
CA LEU A 107 4.54 29.76 -7.96
C LEU A 107 5.12 31.17 -7.70
N ARG A 108 6.43 31.29 -7.48
CA ARG A 108 7.11 32.59 -7.34
C ARG A 108 7.41 33.29 -8.67
N ALA A 109 7.31 32.57 -9.79
CA ALA A 109 7.61 33.07 -11.12
C ALA A 109 6.35 33.32 -11.97
N ALA A 110 5.17 33.15 -11.38
CA ALA A 110 3.85 33.44 -11.94
C ALA A 110 3.23 34.63 -11.20
#